data_AF-A0A1H0VNS9-F1
#
_entry.id   AF-A0A1H0VNS9-F1
#
_cell.length_a   1.000
_cell.length_b   1.000
_cell.length_c   1.000
_cell.angle_alpha   90.00
_cell.angle_beta   90.00
_cell.angle_gamma   90.00
#
_symmetry.space_group_name_H-M   'P 1'
#
loop_
_entity.id
_entity.type
_entity.pdbx_description
1 polymer ?
#
loop_
_entity_poly.entity_id
_entity_poly.type
_entity_poly.pdbx_seq_one_letter_code
_entity_poly.pdbx_strand_id
1 'polypeptide(L)'
;MPNKFLRLISASVLACAVLLPGVATAIPVTQTLTVQVYQLCDDAGQNCSSTGPSGNSYFATETNKIWAQAGISVLFNFVQQINSTFFSTINDLAGNSLFNLGQTYTPGSNLSSTVVNLFLVHSINGGTAYGEGWIGVGGLAIDMDLVSAFNGGIGRIDTIAHELGHNLGLVPNSLGGSNAHSTVPNYLMAGGNIRLVPGSLNDIAPDGLGYDFLPADQIALAQRSSLLQDVALNNVPEPSSLALLAAGLLVLAWRRRSRA
;
A
#
# COMPACT_ATOMS: atom_id res chain seq x y z
N MET A 1 4.16 15.57 -76.86
CA MET A 1 2.92 15.18 -76.13
C MET A 1 3.12 13.79 -75.55
N PRO A 2 2.59 13.51 -74.35
CA PRO A 2 3.38 13.01 -73.22
C PRO A 2 3.16 11.52 -72.94
N ASN A 3 4.03 10.89 -72.15
CA ASN A 3 3.62 10.17 -70.93
C ASN A 3 4.85 9.71 -70.12
N LYS A 4 5.19 10.55 -69.14
CA LYS A 4 5.87 10.15 -67.90
C LYS A 4 4.98 9.11 -67.21
N PHE A 5 5.50 7.96 -66.79
CA PHE A 5 5.00 7.28 -65.58
C PHE A 5 6.10 6.39 -64.97
N LEU A 6 6.87 7.04 -64.10
CA LEU A 6 7.64 6.43 -63.04
C LEU A 6 6.63 5.81 -62.04
N ARG A 7 6.54 4.48 -61.95
CA ARG A 7 5.76 3.83 -60.89
C ARG A 7 6.67 3.57 -59.69
N LEU A 8 6.63 4.47 -58.71
CA LEU A 8 7.08 4.19 -57.36
C LEU A 8 6.11 3.15 -56.76
N ILE A 9 6.63 1.99 -56.39
CA ILE A 9 5.93 1.04 -55.52
C ILE A 9 6.16 1.52 -54.09
N SER A 10 5.24 2.33 -53.58
CA SER A 10 5.13 2.64 -52.15
C SER A 10 4.44 1.47 -51.47
N ALA A 11 5.22 0.50 -50.96
CA ALA A 11 4.70 -0.50 -50.05
C ALA A 11 4.54 0.14 -48.66
N SER A 12 3.35 0.69 -48.41
CA SER A 12 2.92 1.14 -47.09
C SER A 12 2.85 -0.07 -46.15
N VAL A 13 3.81 -0.17 -45.22
CA VAL A 13 3.67 -1.06 -44.06
C VAL A 13 2.60 -0.43 -43.18
N LEU A 14 1.38 -0.92 -43.32
CA LEU A 14 0.27 -0.63 -42.42
C LEU A 14 0.65 -1.22 -41.06
N ALA A 15 1.18 -0.38 -40.17
CA ALA A 15 1.34 -0.72 -38.77
C ALA A 15 -0.07 -0.85 -38.18
N CYS A 16 -0.58 -2.09 -38.16
CA CYS A 16 -1.77 -2.46 -37.43
C CYS A 16 -1.42 -2.28 -35.94
N ALA A 17 -1.72 -1.09 -35.40
CA ALA A 17 -1.73 -0.87 -33.96
C ALA A 17 -2.88 -1.72 -33.41
N VAL A 18 -2.54 -2.95 -33.02
CA VAL A 18 -3.41 -3.79 -32.21
C VAL A 18 -3.63 -3.01 -30.92
N LEU A 19 -4.81 -2.41 -30.80
CA LEU A 19 -5.33 -1.90 -29.53
C LEU A 19 -5.55 -3.13 -28.64
N LEU A 20 -4.48 -3.56 -27.98
CA LEU A 20 -4.58 -4.50 -26.88
C LEU A 20 -5.46 -3.82 -25.80
N PRO A 21 -6.39 -4.57 -25.17
CA PRO A 21 -7.08 -4.06 -23.99
C PRO A 21 -6.02 -3.62 -22.99
N GLY A 22 -6.22 -2.43 -22.41
CA GLY A 22 -5.27 -1.79 -21.52
C GLY A 22 -4.81 -2.76 -20.46
N VAL A 23 -3.57 -3.25 -20.60
CA VAL A 23 -2.80 -3.75 -19.47
C VAL A 23 -2.79 -2.59 -18.48
N ALA A 24 -3.48 -2.74 -17.36
CA ALA A 24 -3.32 -1.85 -16.22
C ALA A 24 -1.83 -1.91 -15.87
N THR A 25 -1.08 -0.89 -16.30
CA THR A 25 0.31 -0.77 -15.93
C THR A 25 0.32 -0.54 -14.43
N ALA A 26 0.80 -1.53 -13.67
CA ALA A 26 1.05 -1.36 -12.25
C ALA A 26 1.81 -0.03 -12.08
N ILE A 27 1.28 0.87 -11.24
CA ILE A 27 1.94 2.15 -10.98
C ILE A 27 3.33 1.79 -10.44
N PRO A 28 4.42 2.28 -11.05
CA PRO A 28 5.75 1.99 -10.55
C PRO A 28 5.84 2.46 -9.11
N VAL A 29 6.48 1.66 -8.25
CA VAL A 29 6.73 2.07 -6.87
C VAL A 29 7.72 3.23 -6.89
N THR A 30 7.26 4.41 -6.49
CA THR A 30 8.06 5.64 -6.41
C THR A 30 8.33 6.06 -4.98
N GLN A 31 7.57 5.54 -4.02
CA GLN A 31 7.64 5.93 -2.62
C GLN A 31 7.67 4.71 -1.70
N THR A 32 8.27 4.89 -0.52
CA THR A 32 8.35 3.89 0.53
C THR A 32 7.82 4.44 1.84
N LEU A 33 7.13 3.58 2.59
CA LEU A 33 6.67 3.82 3.95
C LEU A 33 7.38 2.85 4.88
N THR A 34 8.11 3.37 5.87
CA THR A 34 8.75 2.52 6.87
C THR A 34 7.83 2.34 8.07
N VAL A 35 7.57 1.09 8.44
CA VAL A 35 6.76 0.72 9.60
C VAL A 35 7.62 -0.03 10.60
N GLN A 36 7.73 0.49 11.81
CA GLN A 36 8.39 -0.14 12.95
C GLN A 36 7.37 -0.97 13.72
N VAL A 37 7.61 -2.27 13.85
CA VAL A 37 6.67 -3.22 14.44
C VAL A 37 7.09 -3.57 15.86
N TYR A 38 6.16 -3.39 16.80
CA TYR A 38 6.32 -3.70 18.21
C TYR A 38 5.28 -4.76 18.61
N GLN A 39 5.74 -5.84 19.24
CA GLN A 39 4.86 -6.89 19.75
C GLN A 39 4.65 -6.69 21.26
N LEU A 40 3.40 -6.68 21.72
CA LEU A 40 3.09 -6.53 23.13
C LEU A 40 2.81 -7.90 23.77
N CYS A 41 3.29 -8.05 24.99
CA CYS A 41 3.14 -9.23 25.83
C CYS A 41 2.76 -8.82 27.25
N ASP A 42 2.45 -9.81 28.09
CA ASP A 42 2.30 -9.55 29.53
C ASP A 42 3.63 -9.11 30.19
N ASP A 43 3.56 -8.69 31.45
CA ASP A 43 4.74 -8.19 32.19
C ASP A 43 5.83 -9.26 32.38
N ALA A 44 5.50 -10.55 32.28
CA ALA A 44 6.46 -11.64 32.35
C ALA A 44 7.14 -11.91 30.99
N GLY A 45 6.75 -11.21 29.93
CA GLY A 45 7.18 -11.45 28.56
C GLY A 45 6.58 -12.72 27.95
N GLN A 46 5.49 -13.20 28.55
CA GLN A 46 4.71 -14.34 28.09
C GLN A 46 3.39 -13.81 27.49
N ASN A 47 2.56 -14.73 26.95
CA ASN A 47 1.26 -14.38 26.38
C ASN A 47 1.35 -13.15 25.46
N CYS A 48 2.13 -13.29 24.40
CA CYS A 48 2.34 -12.24 23.43
C CYS A 48 1.22 -12.23 22.39
N SER A 49 0.90 -11.04 21.90
CA SER A 49 0.11 -10.87 20.69
C SER A 49 0.83 -11.48 19.49
N SER A 50 0.12 -11.69 18.37
CA SER A 50 0.78 -12.12 17.13
C SER A 50 1.86 -11.12 16.69
N THR A 51 2.93 -11.61 16.07
CA THR A 51 3.98 -10.77 15.45
C THR A 51 3.56 -10.16 14.11
N GLY A 52 2.31 -10.39 13.67
CA GLY A 52 1.70 -9.75 12.50
C GLY A 52 2.56 -9.88 11.25
N PRO A 53 2.90 -8.77 10.54
CA PRO A 53 3.70 -8.82 9.33
C PRO A 53 5.13 -9.33 9.54
N SER A 54 5.64 -9.35 10.78
CA SER A 54 6.99 -9.84 11.08
C SER A 54 7.07 -11.36 11.20
N GLY A 55 5.98 -12.03 11.61
CA GLY A 55 5.92 -13.50 11.69
C GLY A 55 5.03 -14.15 10.63
N ASN A 56 4.18 -13.38 9.96
CA ASN A 56 3.33 -13.85 8.88
C ASN A 56 3.46 -12.87 7.70
N SER A 57 4.24 -13.28 6.70
CA SER A 57 4.51 -12.50 5.48
C SER A 57 3.26 -12.18 4.67
N TYR A 58 2.15 -12.86 4.93
CA TYR A 58 0.89 -12.62 4.25
C TYR A 58 0.34 -11.21 4.53
N PHE A 59 0.38 -10.74 5.78
CA PHE A 59 0.00 -9.37 6.15
C PHE A 59 0.83 -8.32 5.39
N ALA A 60 2.15 -8.55 5.29
CA ALA A 60 3.05 -7.66 4.58
C ALA A 60 2.79 -7.67 3.06
N THR A 61 2.58 -8.86 2.49
CA THR A 61 2.31 -9.05 1.06
C THR A 61 1.02 -8.35 0.64
N GLU A 62 -0.02 -8.53 1.43
CA GLU A 62 -1.31 -7.92 1.18
C GLU A 62 -1.29 -6.40 1.33
N THR A 63 -0.71 -5.89 2.42
CA THR A 63 -0.57 -4.44 2.62
C THR A 63 0.17 -3.82 1.43
N ASN A 64 1.24 -4.47 0.96
CA ASN A 64 1.97 -4.03 -0.22
C ASN A 64 1.15 -4.15 -1.51
N LYS A 65 0.32 -5.18 -1.66
CA LYS A 65 -0.56 -5.31 -2.83
C LYS A 65 -1.56 -4.15 -2.91
N ILE A 66 -2.18 -3.79 -1.78
CA ILE A 66 -3.11 -2.67 -1.69
C ILE A 66 -2.39 -1.36 -2.03
N TRP A 67 -1.28 -1.06 -1.34
CA TRP A 67 -0.55 0.20 -1.51
C TRP A 67 0.23 0.33 -2.83
N ALA A 68 0.48 -0.78 -3.52
CA ALA A 68 1.01 -0.76 -4.89
C ALA A 68 0.06 -0.04 -5.88
N GLN A 69 -1.25 0.01 -5.60
CA GLN A 69 -2.20 0.84 -6.38
C GLN A 69 -1.81 2.32 -6.36
N ALA A 70 -1.12 2.78 -5.32
CA ALA A 70 -0.64 4.15 -5.16
C ALA A 70 0.86 4.31 -5.47
N GLY A 71 1.55 3.28 -5.96
CA GLY A 71 3.01 3.32 -6.14
C GLY A 71 3.78 3.41 -4.82
N ILE A 72 3.20 2.94 -3.71
CA ILE A 72 3.81 2.96 -2.37
C ILE A 72 4.18 1.52 -1.99
N SER A 73 5.43 1.33 -1.54
CA SER A 73 5.88 0.08 -0.91
C SER A 73 6.00 0.26 0.59
N VAL A 74 5.50 -0.70 1.35
CA VAL A 74 5.49 -0.69 2.82
C VAL A 74 6.54 -1.66 3.35
N LEU A 75 7.49 -1.12 4.11
CA LEU A 75 8.61 -1.86 4.71
C LEU A 75 8.34 -2.07 6.20
N PHE A 76 8.08 -3.31 6.60
CA PHE A 76 7.89 -3.68 8.00
C PHE A 76 9.21 -4.12 8.63
N ASN A 77 9.60 -3.45 9.70
CA ASN A 77 10.81 -3.74 10.47
C ASN A 77 10.42 -4.08 11.90
N PHE A 78 10.60 -5.34 12.31
CA PHE A 78 10.44 -5.71 13.72
C PHE A 78 11.49 -4.99 14.57
N VAL A 79 11.04 -4.26 15.59
CA VAL A 79 11.91 -3.52 16.48
C VAL A 79 12.16 -4.30 17.77
N GLN A 80 11.10 -4.54 18.54
CA GLN A 80 11.22 -5.23 19.82
C GLN A 80 9.89 -5.78 20.34
N GLN A 81 10.02 -6.66 21.32
CA GLN A 81 8.95 -7.06 22.22
C GLN A 81 8.83 -6.03 23.37
N ILE A 82 7.60 -5.67 23.73
CA ILE A 82 7.25 -4.82 24.86
C ILE A 82 6.48 -5.66 25.88
N ASN A 83 7.02 -5.78 27.09
CA ASN A 83 6.37 -6.50 28.18
C ASN A 83 5.57 -5.51 29.02
N SER A 84 4.26 -5.50 28.83
CA SER A 84 3.35 -4.64 29.59
C SER A 84 1.92 -5.19 29.55
N THR A 85 1.45 -5.75 30.66
CA THR A 85 0.05 -6.17 30.78
C THR A 85 -0.89 -4.98 30.56
N PHE A 86 -0.51 -3.80 31.05
CA PHE A 86 -1.30 -2.58 30.90
C PHE A 86 -1.50 -2.19 29.43
N PHE A 87 -0.44 -2.21 28.61
CA PHE A 87 -0.56 -1.86 27.20
C PHE A 87 -0.94 -3.02 26.30
N SER A 88 -0.90 -4.26 26.78
CA SER A 88 -1.37 -5.44 26.04
C SER A 88 -2.84 -5.33 25.61
N THR A 89 -3.63 -4.50 26.31
CA THR A 89 -5.00 -4.13 25.95
C THR A 89 -5.13 -2.62 25.94
N ILE A 90 -5.53 -2.08 24.79
CA ILE A 90 -5.79 -0.66 24.58
C ILE A 90 -7.26 -0.36 24.90
N ASN A 91 -7.52 0.71 25.64
CA ASN A 91 -8.85 1.22 25.91
C ASN A 91 -8.86 2.75 25.83
N ASP A 92 -9.17 3.25 24.64
CA ASP A 92 -9.22 4.68 24.33
C ASP A 92 -10.65 5.25 24.41
N LEU A 93 -11.65 4.41 24.72
CA LEU A 93 -12.98 4.88 25.14
C LEU A 93 -12.97 5.48 26.54
N ALA A 94 -12.04 5.05 27.39
CA ALA A 94 -11.90 5.49 28.79
C ALA A 94 -10.63 6.33 29.05
N GLY A 95 -9.78 6.54 28.04
CA GLY A 95 -8.49 7.22 28.18
C GLY A 95 -7.78 7.43 26.85
N ASN A 96 -6.47 7.69 26.90
CA ASN A 96 -5.60 7.81 25.71
C ASN A 96 -4.48 6.77 25.81
N SER A 97 -4.83 5.50 25.98
CA SER A 97 -3.87 4.42 26.23
C SER A 97 -2.95 4.17 25.04
N LEU A 98 -3.42 4.29 23.80
CA LEU A 98 -2.55 4.22 22.62
C LEU A 98 -1.54 5.37 22.62
N PHE A 99 -2.01 6.59 22.86
CA PHE A 99 -1.12 7.76 22.99
C PHE A 99 -0.07 7.56 24.09
N ASN A 100 -0.49 7.08 25.27
CA ASN A 100 0.42 6.81 26.38
C ASN A 100 1.44 5.72 26.05
N LEU A 101 1.05 4.67 25.31
CA LEU A 101 1.95 3.63 24.83
C LEU A 101 3.04 4.24 23.94
N GLY A 102 2.63 5.04 22.95
CA GLY A 102 3.54 5.76 22.06
C GLY A 102 4.51 6.67 22.82
N GLN A 103 4.01 7.46 23.76
CA GLN A 103 4.86 8.33 24.58
C GLN A 103 5.84 7.56 25.48
N THR A 104 5.48 6.35 25.89
CA THR A 104 6.31 5.53 26.80
C THR A 104 7.43 4.80 26.06
N TYR A 105 7.13 4.15 24.93
CA TYR A 105 8.08 3.28 24.24
C TYR A 105 8.68 3.87 22.97
N THR A 106 8.08 4.95 22.48
CA THR A 106 8.65 5.76 21.41
C THR A 106 8.79 7.23 21.85
N PRO A 107 9.39 7.53 23.04
CA PRO A 107 9.52 8.89 23.53
C PRO A 107 10.43 9.71 22.61
N GLY A 108 10.03 10.93 22.29
CA GLY A 108 10.80 11.77 21.37
C GLY A 108 10.66 11.36 19.90
N SER A 109 9.93 10.28 19.59
CA SER A 109 9.12 10.29 18.38
C SER A 109 8.01 11.32 18.59
N ASN A 110 8.37 12.61 18.47
CA ASN A 110 7.55 13.43 17.60
C ASN A 110 7.69 12.78 16.22
N LEU A 111 7.00 11.64 16.03
CA LEU A 111 6.44 11.23 14.76
C LEU A 111 7.47 11.50 13.68
N SER A 112 8.59 10.75 13.73
CA SER A 112 9.62 10.85 12.70
C SER A 112 8.86 10.85 11.40
N SER A 113 8.91 11.98 10.69
CA SER A 113 7.80 12.31 9.79
C SER A 113 7.63 11.29 8.69
N THR A 114 8.60 10.37 8.52
CA THR A 114 8.80 9.32 7.54
C THR A 114 8.68 7.88 8.07
N VAL A 115 8.29 7.68 9.34
CA VAL A 115 8.17 6.37 9.99
C VAL A 115 6.84 6.23 10.74
N VAL A 116 6.24 5.04 10.65
CA VAL A 116 5.03 4.68 11.38
C VAL A 116 5.34 3.63 12.44
N ASN A 117 4.90 3.83 13.68
CA ASN A 117 4.97 2.81 14.73
C ASN A 117 3.70 1.94 14.72
N LEU A 118 3.85 0.64 14.54
CA LEU A 118 2.78 -0.36 14.58
C LEU A 118 2.89 -1.17 15.88
N PHE A 119 1.92 -1.00 16.77
CA PHE A 119 1.82 -1.76 18.01
C PHE A 119 0.82 -2.92 17.84
N LEU A 120 1.30 -4.15 18.02
CA LEU A 120 0.47 -5.35 17.94
C LEU A 120 0.02 -5.73 19.34
N VAL A 121 -1.28 -5.64 19.61
CA VAL A 121 -1.87 -5.80 20.96
C VAL A 121 -2.86 -6.97 20.98
N HIS A 122 -3.28 -7.40 22.17
CA HIS A 122 -4.31 -8.44 22.31
C HIS A 122 -5.70 -7.90 22.04
N SER A 123 -6.03 -6.73 22.60
CA SER A 123 -7.34 -6.16 22.33
C SER A 123 -7.35 -4.64 22.29
N ILE A 124 -8.28 -4.09 21.49
CA ILE A 124 -8.59 -2.66 21.46
C ILE A 124 -10.06 -2.46 21.84
N ASN A 125 -10.30 -1.59 22.83
CA ASN A 125 -11.63 -1.24 23.34
C ASN A 125 -12.48 -2.48 23.69
N GLY A 126 -11.85 -3.47 24.34
CA GLY A 126 -12.49 -4.72 24.73
C GLY A 126 -12.86 -5.64 23.56
N GLY A 127 -12.13 -5.56 22.44
CA GLY A 127 -12.40 -6.36 21.25
C GLY A 127 -13.58 -5.84 20.44
N THR A 128 -13.71 -4.52 20.34
CA THR A 128 -14.75 -3.87 19.51
C THR A 128 -14.16 -3.15 18.29
N ALA A 129 -12.84 -2.96 18.26
CA ALA A 129 -12.11 -2.36 17.16
C ALA A 129 -10.97 -3.28 16.72
N TYR A 130 -10.79 -3.43 15.40
CA TYR A 130 -9.70 -4.23 14.82
C TYR A 130 -8.37 -3.47 14.80
N GLY A 131 -8.43 -2.15 14.74
CA GLY A 131 -7.29 -1.27 14.65
C GLY A 131 -7.66 0.15 15.07
N GLU A 132 -6.65 0.92 15.41
CA GLU A 132 -6.74 2.35 15.70
C GLU A 132 -5.46 3.03 15.21
N GLY A 133 -5.60 4.08 14.42
CA GLY A 133 -4.47 4.88 13.95
C GLY A 133 -4.57 6.34 14.34
N TRP A 134 -3.42 6.97 14.56
CA TRP A 134 -3.34 8.41 14.58
C TRP A 134 -3.28 8.97 13.16
N ILE A 135 -3.98 10.08 12.94
CA ILE A 135 -4.03 10.73 11.63
C ILE A 135 -2.73 11.49 11.37
N GLY A 136 -2.08 11.21 10.23
CA GLY A 136 -1.01 12.06 9.70
C GLY A 136 0.31 12.05 10.45
N VAL A 137 0.44 11.19 11.46
CA VAL A 137 1.54 11.31 12.43
C VAL A 137 2.39 10.05 12.59
N GLY A 138 1.96 8.87 12.12
CA GLY A 138 2.85 7.71 12.13
C GLY A 138 2.79 6.90 13.42
N GLY A 139 1.58 6.56 13.84
CA GLY A 139 1.39 5.47 14.78
C GLY A 139 0.01 4.86 14.71
N LEU A 140 -0.04 3.56 15.01
CA LEU A 140 -1.27 2.78 15.03
C LEU A 140 -1.11 1.52 15.89
N ALA A 141 -2.23 0.97 16.34
CA ALA A 141 -2.33 -0.31 17.00
C ALA A 141 -3.28 -1.25 16.24
N ILE A 142 -3.02 -2.55 16.35
CA ILE A 142 -3.85 -3.61 15.76
C ILE A 142 -4.20 -4.63 16.84
N ASP A 143 -5.49 -4.94 16.95
CA ASP A 143 -6.04 -6.01 17.78
C ASP A 143 -5.77 -7.35 17.09
N MET A 144 -4.69 -8.02 17.50
CA MET A 144 -4.29 -9.26 16.83
C MET A 144 -5.16 -10.46 17.19
N ASP A 145 -5.89 -10.45 18.30
CA ASP A 145 -6.78 -11.55 18.64
C ASP A 145 -8.01 -11.53 17.73
N LEU A 146 -8.63 -10.37 17.54
CA LEU A 146 -9.74 -10.19 16.59
C LEU A 146 -9.29 -10.37 15.15
N VAL A 147 -8.20 -9.71 14.75
CA VAL A 147 -7.71 -9.78 13.38
C VAL A 147 -7.35 -11.21 13.03
N SER A 148 -6.73 -11.99 13.91
CA SER A 148 -6.38 -13.38 13.60
C SER A 148 -7.57 -14.33 13.63
N ALA A 149 -8.58 -14.07 14.47
CA ALA A 149 -9.76 -14.94 14.59
C ALA A 149 -10.80 -14.72 13.47
N PHE A 150 -10.74 -13.58 12.77
CA PHE A 150 -11.73 -13.18 11.78
C PHE A 150 -11.94 -14.23 10.68
N ASN A 151 -13.21 -14.41 10.27
CA ASN A 151 -13.63 -15.34 9.23
C ASN A 151 -13.06 -16.76 9.40
N GLY A 152 -13.14 -17.30 10.61
CA GLY A 152 -12.67 -18.66 10.92
C GLY A 152 -11.15 -18.82 10.92
N GLY A 153 -10.41 -17.74 11.18
CA GLY A 153 -8.95 -17.75 11.22
C GLY A 153 -8.28 -17.32 9.91
N ILE A 154 -9.04 -16.95 8.88
CA ILE A 154 -8.51 -16.41 7.62
C ILE A 154 -7.86 -15.05 7.87
N GLY A 155 -8.45 -14.29 8.78
CA GLY A 155 -7.95 -13.03 9.29
C GLY A 155 -8.54 -11.79 8.62
N ARG A 156 -8.51 -10.65 9.32
CA ARG A 156 -8.89 -9.32 8.79
C ARG A 156 -7.66 -8.54 8.36
N ILE A 157 -7.01 -9.16 7.40
CA ILE A 157 -5.65 -8.99 6.93
C ILE A 157 -5.38 -7.56 6.38
N ASP A 158 -6.40 -6.92 5.80
CA ASP A 158 -6.44 -5.57 5.23
C ASP A 158 -6.47 -4.46 6.29
N THR A 159 -6.66 -4.81 7.58
CA THR A 159 -6.75 -3.83 8.68
C THR A 159 -5.49 -2.98 8.77
N ILE A 160 -4.30 -3.56 8.62
CA ILE A 160 -3.05 -2.79 8.65
C ILE A 160 -3.03 -1.75 7.52
N ALA A 161 -3.40 -2.13 6.30
CA ALA A 161 -3.45 -1.22 5.17
C ALA A 161 -4.44 -0.08 5.39
N HIS A 162 -5.60 -0.38 5.99
CA HIS A 162 -6.63 0.61 6.34
C HIS A 162 -6.11 1.64 7.35
N GLU A 163 -5.52 1.20 8.46
CA GLU A 163 -4.98 2.12 9.48
C GLU A 163 -3.80 2.95 8.96
N LEU A 164 -3.00 2.39 8.04
CA LEU A 164 -1.99 3.15 7.31
C LEU A 164 -2.63 4.24 6.42
N GLY A 165 -3.84 4.02 5.89
CA GLY A 165 -4.58 5.03 5.14
C GLY A 165 -4.87 6.26 5.97
N HIS A 166 -5.31 6.09 7.22
CA HIS A 166 -5.49 7.21 8.15
C HIS A 166 -4.17 7.94 8.44
N ASN A 167 -3.08 7.19 8.63
CA ASN A 167 -1.74 7.76 8.80
C ASN A 167 -1.30 8.56 7.56
N LEU A 168 -1.63 8.10 6.36
CA LEU A 168 -1.33 8.79 5.10
C LEU A 168 -2.29 9.93 4.77
N GLY A 169 -3.20 10.30 5.69
CA GLY A 169 -4.07 11.47 5.56
C GLY A 169 -5.42 11.19 4.88
N LEU A 170 -5.80 9.92 4.69
CA LEU A 170 -7.13 9.54 4.24
C LEU A 170 -8.12 9.65 5.41
N VAL A 171 -8.77 10.81 5.52
CA VAL A 171 -9.59 11.23 6.68
C VAL A 171 -10.98 11.71 6.20
N PRO A 172 -11.99 11.89 7.06
CA PRO A 172 -13.38 11.99 6.59
C PRO A 172 -13.62 13.13 5.61
N ASN A 173 -13.02 14.30 5.87
CA ASN A 173 -13.20 15.48 5.03
C ASN A 173 -12.65 15.29 3.61
N SER A 174 -11.64 14.43 3.44
CA SER A 174 -11.08 14.11 2.13
C SER A 174 -11.77 12.93 1.44
N LEU A 175 -12.62 12.19 2.15
CA LEU A 175 -13.27 10.97 1.65
C LEU A 175 -14.77 11.14 1.33
N GLY A 176 -15.34 12.32 1.59
CA GLY A 176 -16.76 12.63 1.30
C GLY A 176 -17.76 11.83 2.16
N GLY A 177 -17.32 11.28 3.30
CA GLY A 177 -18.12 10.45 4.20
C GLY A 177 -18.20 11.01 5.64
N SER A 178 -18.82 10.23 6.53
CA SER A 178 -18.90 10.53 7.97
C SER A 178 -17.95 9.64 8.77
N ASN A 179 -17.46 10.12 9.93
CA ASN A 179 -16.68 9.32 10.89
C ASN A 179 -15.42 8.66 10.32
N ALA A 180 -14.59 9.42 9.63
CA ALA A 180 -13.29 9.00 9.05
C ALA A 180 -13.30 7.98 7.91
N HIS A 181 -14.47 7.56 7.42
CA HIS A 181 -14.55 6.48 6.44
C HIS A 181 -15.30 6.86 5.16
N SER A 182 -14.98 6.13 4.08
CA SER A 182 -15.76 6.11 2.85
C SER A 182 -17.07 5.33 3.04
N THR A 183 -18.11 5.74 2.30
CA THR A 183 -19.39 5.04 2.22
C THR A 183 -19.44 4.01 1.09
N VAL A 184 -18.35 3.83 0.34
CA VAL A 184 -18.25 2.90 -0.79
C VAL A 184 -17.66 1.56 -0.32
N PRO A 185 -18.42 0.45 -0.31
CA PRO A 185 -18.02 -0.80 0.35
C PRO A 185 -16.70 -1.43 -0.09
N ASN A 186 -16.31 -1.28 -1.35
CA ASN A 186 -15.11 -1.90 -1.91
C ASN A 186 -13.86 -1.02 -1.82
N TYR A 187 -13.95 0.19 -1.25
CA TYR A 187 -12.79 1.05 -1.06
C TYR A 187 -12.01 0.62 0.19
N LEU A 188 -10.69 0.78 0.15
CA LEU A 188 -9.83 0.49 1.30
C LEU A 188 -10.35 1.20 2.56
N MET A 189 -10.73 2.48 2.41
CA MET A 189 -11.18 3.33 3.52
C MET A 189 -12.67 3.16 3.87
N ALA A 190 -13.35 2.12 3.40
CA ALA A 190 -14.75 1.86 3.75
C ALA A 190 -14.90 1.56 5.25
N GLY A 191 -16.01 2.01 5.85
CA GLY A 191 -16.32 1.76 7.25
C GLY A 191 -16.50 0.27 7.55
N GLY A 192 -16.05 -0.20 8.72
CA GLY A 192 -16.03 -1.62 9.05
C GLY A 192 -17.38 -2.34 9.00
N ASN A 193 -18.50 -1.62 9.12
CA ASN A 193 -19.86 -2.15 9.00
C ASN A 193 -20.32 -2.40 7.56
N ILE A 194 -19.64 -1.82 6.56
CA ILE A 194 -19.98 -1.96 5.14
C ILE A 194 -18.84 -2.53 4.30
N ARG A 195 -17.61 -2.54 4.82
CA ARG A 195 -16.41 -2.93 4.05
C ARG A 195 -16.51 -4.37 3.58
N LEU A 196 -16.24 -4.57 2.29
CA LEU A 196 -16.01 -5.89 1.72
C LEU A 196 -14.55 -6.28 1.95
N VAL A 197 -14.34 -7.22 2.88
CA VAL A 197 -13.00 -7.68 3.29
C VAL A 197 -12.53 -8.79 2.32
N PRO A 198 -11.31 -8.71 1.77
CA PRO A 198 -10.76 -9.78 0.92
C PRO A 198 -10.58 -11.08 1.70
N GLY A 199 -10.97 -12.21 1.07
CA GLY A 199 -10.69 -13.54 1.60
C GLY A 199 -9.32 -14.07 1.15
N SER A 200 -8.74 -13.45 0.11
CA SER A 200 -7.46 -13.82 -0.48
C SER A 200 -6.80 -12.61 -1.16
N LEU A 201 -5.50 -12.71 -1.43
CA LEU A 201 -4.79 -11.71 -2.24
C LEU A 201 -5.43 -11.48 -3.61
N ASN A 202 -6.10 -12.48 -4.19
CA ASN A 202 -6.70 -12.35 -5.52
C ASN A 202 -7.97 -11.50 -5.53
N ASP A 203 -8.59 -11.28 -4.37
CA ASP A 203 -9.79 -10.44 -4.26
C ASP A 203 -9.46 -8.95 -4.26
N ILE A 204 -8.19 -8.60 -4.06
CA ILE A 204 -7.70 -7.22 -3.93
C ILE A 204 -7.47 -6.59 -5.30
N ALA A 205 -7.95 -5.37 -5.45
CA ALA A 205 -7.77 -4.55 -6.64
C ALA A 205 -6.27 -4.42 -7.04
N PRO A 206 -5.95 -4.39 -8.35
CA PRO A 206 -6.88 -4.35 -9.49
C PRO A 206 -7.40 -5.72 -9.93
N ASP A 207 -7.09 -6.79 -9.20
CA ASP A 207 -7.46 -8.15 -9.57
C ASP A 207 -8.83 -8.57 -9.01
N GLY A 208 -9.32 -9.72 -9.48
CA GLY A 208 -10.46 -10.45 -8.93
C GLY A 208 -11.68 -9.59 -8.61
N LEU A 209 -12.09 -9.60 -7.34
CA LEU A 209 -13.30 -8.92 -6.86
C LEU A 209 -13.13 -7.39 -6.71
N GLY A 210 -11.90 -6.87 -6.83
CA GLY A 210 -11.63 -5.45 -6.76
C GLY A 210 -11.89 -4.82 -5.39
N TYR A 211 -11.67 -5.57 -4.31
CA TYR A 211 -11.74 -5.07 -2.94
C TYR A 211 -10.50 -4.26 -2.57
N ASP A 212 -10.60 -3.47 -1.51
CA ASP A 212 -9.57 -2.52 -1.07
C ASP A 212 -9.06 -1.59 -2.17
N PHE A 213 -9.99 -1.15 -3.02
CA PHE A 213 -9.69 -0.23 -4.10
C PHE A 213 -9.30 1.15 -3.56
N LEU A 214 -8.27 1.74 -4.16
CA LEU A 214 -7.84 3.12 -3.92
C LEU A 214 -8.20 4.01 -5.12
N PRO A 215 -9.21 4.89 -4.99
CA PRO A 215 -9.53 5.89 -5.99
C PRO A 215 -8.40 6.89 -6.24
N ALA A 216 -8.37 7.49 -7.43
CA ALA A 216 -7.28 8.38 -7.85
C ALA A 216 -7.07 9.59 -6.93
N ASP A 217 -8.13 10.15 -6.36
CA ASP A 217 -8.06 11.25 -5.39
C ASP A 217 -7.48 10.80 -4.04
N GLN A 218 -7.81 9.58 -3.58
CA GLN A 218 -7.19 8.99 -2.38
C GLN A 218 -5.71 8.68 -2.62
N ILE A 219 -5.36 8.14 -3.79
CA ILE A 219 -3.96 7.92 -4.19
C ILE A 219 -3.20 9.25 -4.13
N ALA A 220 -3.72 10.28 -4.81
CA ALA A 220 -3.07 11.58 -4.88
C ALA A 220 -2.95 12.27 -3.52
N LEU A 221 -3.85 11.99 -2.58
CA LEU A 221 -3.77 12.49 -1.20
C LEU A 221 -2.72 11.73 -0.39
N ALA A 222 -2.75 10.39 -0.42
CA ALA A 222 -1.81 9.56 0.31
C ALA A 222 -0.35 9.85 -0.10
N GLN A 223 -0.10 10.03 -1.39
CA GLN A 223 1.21 10.36 -1.96
C GLN A 223 1.80 11.70 -1.46
N ARG A 224 0.98 12.58 -0.86
CA ARG A 224 1.43 13.86 -0.27
C ARG A 224 1.82 13.74 1.21
N SER A 225 1.65 12.56 1.80
CA SER A 225 2.00 12.36 3.21
C SER A 225 3.50 12.58 3.43
N SER A 226 3.83 13.27 4.51
CA SER A 226 5.23 13.42 4.94
C SER A 226 5.86 12.08 5.36
N LEU A 227 5.03 11.05 5.61
CA LEU A 227 5.44 9.70 6.00
C LEU A 227 6.14 8.93 4.89
N LEU A 228 6.01 9.39 3.65
CA LEU A 228 6.58 8.74 2.49
C LEU A 228 7.99 9.26 2.21
N GLN A 229 8.86 8.33 1.82
CA GLN A 229 10.20 8.62 1.33
C GLN A 229 10.28 8.22 -0.14
N ASP A 230 10.77 9.12 -0.99
CA ASP A 230 11.00 8.80 -2.39
C ASP A 230 12.04 7.68 -2.51
N VAL A 231 11.75 6.69 -3.36
CA VAL A 231 12.74 5.68 -3.74
C VAL A 231 13.83 6.42 -4.52
N ALA A 232 15.05 6.49 -3.96
CA ALA A 232 16.17 7.12 -4.64
C ALA A 232 16.36 6.44 -6.01
N LEU A 233 16.12 7.17 -7.11
CA LEU A 233 16.20 6.71 -8.49
C LEU A 233 17.62 6.30 -8.94
N ASN A 234 18.57 6.16 -8.02
CA ASN A 234 20.00 6.15 -8.32
C ASN A 234 20.55 4.87 -8.96
N ASN A 235 19.74 3.85 -9.28
CA ASN A 235 20.24 2.64 -9.96
C ASN A 235 19.20 1.93 -10.85
N VAL A 236 18.34 2.66 -11.56
CA VAL A 236 17.63 2.09 -12.72
C VAL A 236 18.39 2.50 -13.98
N PRO A 237 19.19 1.61 -14.61
CA PRO A 237 19.61 1.85 -15.98
C PRO A 237 18.35 2.09 -16.80
N GLU A 238 18.25 3.26 -17.46
CA GLU A 238 17.21 3.58 -18.43
C GLU A 238 16.81 2.33 -19.21
N PRO A 239 15.51 2.01 -19.34
CA PRO A 239 15.11 0.77 -19.95
C PRO A 239 15.73 0.71 -21.35
N SER A 240 16.41 -0.41 -21.60
CA SER A 240 17.10 -0.74 -22.84
C SER A 240 16.21 -0.66 -24.09
N SER A 241 14.92 -0.34 -23.95
CA SER A 241 13.97 0.00 -25.00
C SER A 241 14.36 1.24 -25.82
N LEU A 242 14.95 2.29 -25.26
CA LEU A 242 15.47 3.41 -26.06
C LEU A 242 16.71 3.00 -26.87
N ALA A 243 17.58 2.19 -26.28
CA ALA A 243 18.73 1.62 -26.98
C ALA A 243 18.31 0.62 -28.07
N LEU A 244 17.29 -0.22 -27.82
CA LEU A 244 16.70 -1.13 -28.79
C LEU A 244 15.98 -0.39 -29.92
N LEU A 245 15.27 0.70 -29.62
CA LEU A 245 14.62 1.54 -30.62
C LEU A 245 15.67 2.24 -31.50
N ALA A 246 16.71 2.80 -30.90
CA ALA A 246 17.82 3.42 -31.63
C ALA A 246 18.58 2.39 -32.49
N ALA A 247 18.88 1.22 -31.96
CA ALA A 247 19.50 0.13 -32.70
C ALA A 247 18.61 -0.36 -33.86
N GLY A 248 17.30 -0.50 -33.63
CA GLY A 248 16.33 -0.87 -34.65
C GLY A 248 16.26 0.16 -35.79
N LEU A 249 16.24 1.45 -35.46
CA LEU A 249 16.26 2.54 -36.45
C LEU A 249 17.57 2.59 -37.25
N LEU A 250 18.71 2.32 -36.60
CA LEU A 250 20.02 2.25 -37.27
C LEU A 250 20.12 1.06 -38.22
N VAL A 251 19.62 -0.11 -37.83
CA VAL A 251 19.56 -1.30 -38.70
C VAL A 251 18.66 -1.03 -39.92
N LEU A 252 17.52 -0.36 -39.73
CA LEU A 252 16.62 0.03 -40.83
C LEU A 252 17.26 1.05 -41.77
N ALA A 253 17.96 2.06 -41.23
CA ALA A 253 18.68 3.06 -42.01
C ALA A 253 19.83 2.44 -42.82
N TRP A 254 20.58 1.52 -42.21
CA TRP A 254 21.66 0.79 -42.89
C TRP A 254 21.12 -0.10 -44.01
N ARG A 255 20.04 -0.85 -43.77
CA ARG A 255 19.36 -1.65 -44.81
C ARG A 255 18.90 -0.79 -45.99
N ARG A 256 18.39 0.42 -45.73
CA ARG A 256 17.94 1.35 -46.77
C ARG A 256 19.09 1.89 -47.61
N ARG A 257 20.26 2.15 -47.01
CA ARG A 257 21.48 2.56 -47.73
C ARG A 257 22.13 1.44 -48.53
N SER A 258 22.06 0.19 -48.06
CA SER A 258 22.65 -0.96 -48.77
C SER A 258 21.87 -1.41 -50.02
N ARG A 259 20.66 -0.86 -50.24
CA ARG A 259 19.76 -1.20 -51.36
C ARG A 259 19.58 -0.06 -52.37
N ALA A 260 20.29 1.05 -52.19
CA ALA A 260 20.38 2.17 -53.13
C ALA A 260 21.76 2.15 -53.79
#